data_AF-A0A7S0F896-F1
#
_entry.id   AF-A0A7S0F896-F1
#
_cell.length_a   1.000
_cell.length_b   1.000
_cell.length_c   1.000
_cell.angle_alpha   90.00
_cell.angle_beta   90.00
_cell.angle_gamma   90.00
#
_symmetry.space_group_name_H-M   'P 1'
#
loop_
_entity.id
_entity.type
_entity.pdbx_description
1 polymer ?
#
loop_
_entity_poly.entity_id
_entity_poly.type
_entity_poly.pdbx_seq_one_letter_code
_entity_poly.pdbx_strand_id
1 'polypeptide(L)'
;MSLGWLTESSLIPREPKPILGVGTASLLGLQAAVYDRERRGPFASTKRRRLAEEAKARNAGVEARNAKDEQKNEEGGVSLERVAARLAEKARRYEALVNGSATPDGEALVNFARKRQLEGEEARAGGPPLGAQGAWAEEEE
;
A
#
# COMPACT_ATOMS: atom_id res chain seq x y z
N MET A 1 26.87 -45.03 -24.89
CA MET A 1 26.66 -43.98 -23.88
C MET A 1 27.74 -44.12 -22.83
N SER A 2 28.77 -43.25 -22.81
CA SER A 2 29.86 -43.35 -21.85
C SER A 2 29.48 -42.65 -20.53
N LEU A 3 29.67 -43.35 -19.41
CA LEU A 3 29.49 -42.80 -18.07
C LEU A 3 30.73 -42.00 -17.64
N GLY A 4 31.13 -41.00 -18.45
CA GLY A 4 32.38 -40.24 -18.25
C GLY A 4 32.46 -39.50 -16.91
N TRP A 5 31.32 -39.08 -16.35
CA TRP A 5 31.25 -38.37 -15.07
C TRP A 5 31.48 -39.26 -13.84
N LEU A 6 31.30 -40.58 -13.96
CA LEU A 6 31.53 -41.56 -12.89
C LEU A 6 32.98 -42.07 -12.85
N THR A 7 33.67 -42.09 -14.00
CA THR A 7 34.98 -42.75 -14.13
C THR A 7 36.16 -41.79 -14.07
N GLU A 8 36.00 -40.54 -14.52
CA GLU A 8 37.07 -39.52 -14.48
C GLU A 8 37.20 -38.80 -13.12
N SER A 9 36.24 -38.99 -12.23
CA SER A 9 36.24 -38.44 -10.86
C SER A 9 36.81 -39.41 -9.80
N SER A 10 37.46 -40.51 -10.20
CA SER A 10 38.11 -41.47 -9.29
C SER A 10 39.40 -40.94 -8.68
N LEU A 11 39.38 -39.71 -8.16
CA LEU A 11 40.30 -39.31 -7.11
C LEU A 11 39.96 -40.15 -5.89
N ILE A 12 40.73 -41.22 -5.68
CA ILE A 12 40.73 -41.99 -4.43
C ILE A 12 40.78 -40.96 -3.29
N PRO A 13 39.79 -40.92 -2.37
CA PRO A 13 39.82 -40.01 -1.25
C PRO A 13 41.13 -40.19 -0.51
N ARG A 14 41.99 -39.17 -0.56
CA ARG A 14 43.26 -39.21 0.16
C ARG A 14 42.99 -39.03 1.64
N GLU A 15 43.81 -39.67 2.46
CA GLU A 15 43.76 -39.44 3.90
C GLU A 15 43.90 -37.94 4.19
N PRO A 16 43.06 -37.38 5.07
CA PRO A 16 43.09 -35.97 5.38
C PRO A 16 44.43 -35.63 6.03
N LYS A 17 45.14 -34.65 5.47
CA LYS A 17 46.39 -34.17 6.06
C LYS A 17 46.06 -33.52 7.41
N PRO A 18 46.75 -33.88 8.50
CA PRO A 18 46.51 -33.26 9.80
C PRO A 18 46.87 -31.77 9.72
N ILE A 19 46.03 -30.94 10.34
CA ILE A 19 46.26 -29.50 10.42
C ILE A 19 47.35 -29.26 11.47
N LEU A 20 48.47 -28.65 11.06
CA LEU A 20 49.58 -28.35 11.95
C LEU A 20 49.12 -27.42 13.08
N GLY A 21 49.43 -27.78 14.33
CA GLY A 21 49.09 -26.99 15.52
C GLY A 21 47.66 -27.18 16.05
N VAL A 22 46.83 -28.01 15.42
CA VAL A 22 45.47 -28.30 15.91
C VAL A 22 45.44 -29.70 16.53
N GLY A 23 45.15 -29.77 17.83
CA GLY A 23 44.99 -31.03 18.55
C GLY A 23 43.68 -31.76 18.22
N THR A 24 43.66 -33.08 18.38
CA THR A 24 42.47 -33.93 18.16
C THR A 24 41.28 -33.53 19.02
N ALA A 25 41.51 -33.10 20.27
CA ALA A 25 40.47 -32.59 21.17
C ALA A 25 39.79 -31.32 20.61
N SER A 26 40.56 -30.44 19.95
CA SER A 26 40.02 -29.23 19.32
C SER A 26 39.15 -29.56 18.11
N LEU A 27 39.54 -30.57 17.33
CA LEU A 27 38.76 -31.04 16.18
C LEU A 27 37.44 -31.68 16.65
N LEU A 28 37.48 -32.50 17.70
CA LEU A 28 36.28 -33.09 18.30
C LEU A 28 35.36 -32.01 18.88
N GLY A 29 35.89 -30.99 19.55
CA GLY A 29 35.12 -29.85 20.04
C GLY A 29 34.44 -29.08 18.91
N LEU A 30 35.15 -28.86 17.79
CA LEU A 30 34.59 -28.21 16.60
C LEU A 30 33.48 -29.05 15.97
N GLN A 31 33.69 -30.36 15.83
CA GLN A 31 32.66 -31.27 15.30
C GLN A 31 31.40 -31.27 16.15
N ALA A 32 31.53 -31.27 17.48
CA ALA A 32 30.39 -31.14 18.39
C ALA A 32 29.65 -29.81 18.18
N ALA A 33 30.38 -28.69 18.09
CA ALA A 33 29.79 -27.38 17.85
C ALA A 33 29.08 -27.27 16.48
N VAL A 34 29.65 -27.89 15.43
CA VAL A 34 29.04 -27.96 14.10
C VAL A 34 27.78 -28.80 14.14
N TYR A 35 27.82 -29.98 14.76
CA TYR A 35 26.65 -30.85 14.91
C TYR A 35 25.50 -30.15 15.65
N ASP A 36 25.79 -29.49 16.76
CA ASP A 36 24.79 -28.72 17.52
C ASP A 36 24.20 -27.57 16.68
N ARG A 37 25.01 -26.94 15.83
CA ARG A 37 24.56 -25.86 14.94
C ARG A 37 23.66 -26.38 13.83
N GLU A 38 24.02 -27.50 13.19
CA GLU A 38 23.21 -28.12 12.14
C GLU A 38 21.86 -28.60 12.68
N ARG A 39 21.83 -29.15 13.90
CA ARG A 39 20.59 -29.51 14.59
C ARG A 39 19.67 -28.32 14.86
N ARG A 40 20.22 -27.13 15.14
CA ARG A 40 19.44 -25.89 15.34
C ARG A 40 18.90 -25.31 14.03
N GLY A 41 19.37 -25.78 12.88
CA GLY A 41 18.96 -25.31 11.57
C GLY A 41 19.62 -23.97 11.17
N PRO A 42 19.38 -23.51 9.93
CA PRO A 42 19.96 -22.26 9.44
C PRO A 42 19.49 -21.07 10.27
N PHE A 43 20.40 -20.16 10.62
CA PHE A 43 20.03 -18.91 11.28
C PHE A 43 19.01 -18.16 10.43
N ALA A 44 17.88 -17.79 11.02
CA ALA A 44 16.98 -16.83 10.39
C ALA A 44 17.76 -15.53 10.18
N SER A 45 17.94 -15.14 8.91
CA SER A 45 18.51 -13.84 8.56
C SER A 45 17.84 -12.74 9.39
N THR A 46 18.61 -11.71 9.76
CA THR A 46 18.09 -10.52 10.46
C THR A 46 16.85 -9.97 9.77
N LYS A 47 16.79 -10.02 8.43
CA LYS A 47 15.62 -9.68 7.61
C LYS A 47 14.41 -10.56 7.91
N ARG A 48 14.58 -11.89 7.97
CA ARG A 48 13.49 -12.83 8.29
C ARG A 48 12.98 -12.64 9.72
N ARG A 49 13.88 -12.38 10.67
CA ARG A 49 13.48 -12.11 12.05
C ARG A 49 12.64 -10.83 12.15
N ARG A 50 13.07 -9.76 11.46
CA ARG A 50 12.32 -8.50 11.41
C ARG A 50 10.93 -8.68 10.81
N LEU A 51 10.83 -9.39 9.68
CA LEU A 51 9.53 -9.68 9.05
C LEU A 51 8.59 -10.47 9.96
N ALA A 52 9.11 -11.44 10.73
CA ALA A 52 8.31 -12.21 11.67
C ALA A 52 7.79 -11.36 12.85
N GLU A 53 8.62 -10.46 13.38
CA GLU A 53 8.21 -9.52 14.43
C GLU A 53 7.19 -8.50 13.90
N GLU A 54 7.41 -7.96 12.70
CA GLU A 54 6.45 -7.07 12.04
C GLU A 54 5.12 -7.77 11.74
N ALA A 55 5.14 -9.06 11.36
CA ALA A 55 3.92 -9.85 11.14
C ALA A 55 3.11 -10.05 12.44
N LYS A 56 3.77 -10.24 13.58
CA LYS A 56 3.10 -10.33 14.89
C LYS A 56 2.49 -9.00 15.34
N ALA A 57 3.08 -7.88 14.93
CA ALA A 57 2.63 -6.54 15.28
C ALA A 57 1.47 -6.02 14.42
N ARG A 58 1.02 -6.77 13.39
CA ARG A 58 -0.07 -6.34 12.52
C ARG A 58 -1.42 -6.40 13.24
N ASN A 59 -2.27 -5.42 12.94
CA ASN A 59 -3.64 -5.38 13.43
C ASN A 59 -4.55 -6.21 12.49
N ALA A 60 -5.01 -7.36 12.98
CA ALA A 60 -5.89 -8.26 12.22
C ALA A 60 -7.17 -7.57 11.70
N GLY A 61 -7.68 -6.56 12.42
CA GLY A 61 -8.85 -5.79 11.98
C GLY A 61 -8.58 -4.92 10.75
N VAL A 62 -7.35 -4.44 10.58
CA VAL A 62 -6.95 -3.67 9.39
C VAL A 62 -6.86 -4.58 8.18
N GLU A 63 -6.23 -5.75 8.31
CA GLU A 63 -6.15 -6.73 7.22
C GLU A 63 -7.55 -7.22 6.80
N ALA A 64 -8.44 -7.48 7.77
CA ALA A 64 -9.82 -7.88 7.47
C ALA A 64 -10.62 -6.77 6.75
N ARG A 65 -10.42 -5.51 7.13
CA ARG A 65 -11.03 -4.37 6.43
C ARG A 65 -10.50 -4.22 5.02
N ASN A 66 -9.19 -4.29 4.85
CA ASN A 66 -8.55 -4.18 3.53
C ASN A 66 -9.04 -5.30 2.60
N ALA A 67 -9.09 -6.54 3.07
CA ALA A 67 -9.59 -7.66 2.29
C ALA A 67 -11.07 -7.47 1.88
N LYS A 68 -11.90 -6.95 2.79
CA LYS A 68 -13.30 -6.64 2.49
C LYS A 68 -13.44 -5.50 1.48
N ASP A 69 -12.60 -4.47 1.60
CA ASP A 69 -12.60 -3.32 0.68
C ASP A 69 -12.10 -3.73 -0.72
N GLU A 70 -11.09 -4.60 -0.80
CA GLU A 70 -10.61 -5.22 -2.04
C GLU A 70 -11.70 -6.07 -2.69
N GLN A 71 -12.33 -6.98 -1.95
CA GLN A 71 -13.46 -7.78 -2.45
C GLN A 71 -14.62 -6.90 -2.95
N LYS A 72 -14.98 -5.87 -2.19
CA LYS A 72 -16.03 -4.93 -2.61
C LYS A 72 -15.65 -4.16 -3.88
N ASN A 73 -14.37 -3.86 -4.06
CA ASN A 73 -13.87 -3.22 -5.26
C ASN A 73 -13.85 -4.20 -6.46
N GLU A 74 -13.57 -5.48 -6.22
CA GLU A 74 -13.61 -6.53 -7.25
C GLU A 74 -15.04 -6.87 -7.68
N GLU A 75 -15.93 -7.12 -6.72
CA GLU A 75 -17.36 -7.40 -6.95
C GLU A 75 -18.10 -6.21 -7.59
N GLY A 76 -17.66 -5.00 -7.25
CA GLY A 76 -18.32 -3.76 -7.61
C GLY A 76 -17.55 -2.87 -8.56
N GLY A 77 -16.51 -3.40 -9.23
CA GLY A 77 -15.53 -2.72 -10.09
C GLY A 77 -15.92 -1.31 -10.50
N VAL A 78 -15.03 -0.33 -10.22
CA VAL A 78 -15.19 1.06 -10.64
C VAL A 78 -15.21 1.12 -12.18
N SER A 79 -16.36 0.84 -12.80
CA SER A 79 -16.54 0.97 -14.23
C SER A 79 -16.70 2.45 -14.56
N LEU A 80 -16.17 2.85 -15.71
CA LEU A 80 -16.29 4.23 -16.19
C LEU A 80 -17.76 4.68 -16.26
N GLU A 81 -18.66 3.77 -16.64
CA GLU A 81 -20.11 4.01 -16.66
C GLU A 81 -20.68 4.28 -15.26
N ARG A 82 -20.27 3.50 -14.25
CA ARG A 82 -20.73 3.69 -12.86
C ARG A 82 -20.20 5.00 -12.29
N VAL A 83 -18.96 5.36 -12.61
CA VAL A 83 -18.37 6.66 -12.25
C VAL A 83 -19.16 7.78 -12.93
N ALA A 84 -19.39 7.69 -14.24
CA ALA A 84 -20.13 8.69 -15.00
C ALA A 84 -21.57 8.88 -14.45
N ALA A 85 -22.26 7.78 -14.14
CA ALA A 85 -23.60 7.82 -13.54
C ALA A 85 -23.60 8.51 -12.17
N ARG A 86 -22.61 8.20 -11.31
CA ARG A 86 -22.46 8.85 -9.99
C ARG A 86 -22.10 10.33 -10.11
N LEU A 87 -21.26 10.70 -11.07
CA LEU A 87 -20.91 12.09 -11.34
C LEU A 87 -22.12 12.87 -11.86
N ALA A 88 -22.92 12.28 -12.75
CA ALA A 88 -24.16 12.89 -13.22
C ALA A 88 -25.19 13.07 -12.09
N GLU A 89 -25.36 12.07 -11.23
CA GLU A 89 -26.22 12.16 -10.05
C GLU A 89 -25.73 13.27 -9.10
N LYS A 90 -24.42 13.35 -8.87
CA LYS A 90 -23.81 14.41 -8.07
C LYS A 90 -24.07 15.77 -8.69
N ALA A 91 -23.79 15.96 -9.98
CA ALA A 91 -24.01 17.23 -10.68
C ALA A 91 -25.46 17.72 -10.54
N ARG A 92 -26.44 16.84 -10.78
CA ARG A 92 -27.88 17.14 -10.58
C ARG A 92 -28.20 17.60 -9.16
N ARG A 93 -27.62 16.96 -8.14
CA ARG A 93 -27.81 17.39 -6.74
C ARG A 93 -27.20 18.77 -6.48
N TYR A 94 -26.03 19.07 -7.03
CA TYR A 94 -25.41 20.39 -6.90
C TYR A 94 -26.25 21.46 -7.60
N GLU A 95 -26.73 21.22 -8.82
CA GLU A 95 -27.62 22.12 -9.55
C GLU A 95 -28.90 22.41 -8.74
N ALA A 96 -29.51 21.38 -8.13
CA ALA A 96 -30.69 21.55 -7.29
C ALA A 96 -30.43 22.41 -6.04
N LEU A 97 -29.27 22.26 -5.40
CA LEU A 97 -28.87 23.06 -4.24
C LEU A 97 -28.59 24.53 -4.63
N VAL A 98 -27.92 24.75 -5.77
CA VAL A 98 -27.60 26.08 -6.32
C VAL A 98 -28.87 26.80 -6.77
N ASN A 99 -29.82 26.09 -7.36
CA ASN A 99 -31.13 26.64 -7.74
C ASN A 99 -32.08 26.80 -6.54
N GLY A 100 -31.75 26.19 -5.40
CA GLY A 100 -32.55 26.26 -4.17
C GLY A 100 -33.78 25.35 -4.16
N SER A 101 -33.87 24.40 -5.10
CA SER A 101 -34.94 23.40 -5.13
C SER A 101 -34.71 22.22 -4.19
N ALA A 102 -33.50 22.09 -3.63
CA ALA A 102 -33.18 21.13 -2.59
C ALA A 102 -32.59 21.83 -1.36
N THR A 103 -32.95 21.33 -0.17
CA THR A 103 -32.30 21.71 1.09
C THR A 103 -31.09 20.82 1.34
N PRO A 104 -29.95 21.38 1.79
CA PRO A 104 -28.81 20.57 2.19
C PRO A 104 -29.17 19.68 3.40
N ASP A 105 -28.69 18.45 3.39
CA ASP A 105 -28.67 17.61 4.59
C ASP A 105 -27.76 18.30 5.64
N GLY A 106 -28.12 18.22 6.92
CA GLY A 106 -27.62 19.07 8.02
C GLY A 106 -26.10 19.12 8.27
N GLU A 107 -25.29 18.41 7.50
CA GLU A 107 -23.82 18.40 7.52
C GLU A 107 -23.17 19.15 6.34
N ALA A 108 -23.94 19.91 5.55
CA ALA A 108 -23.36 20.66 4.43
C ALA A 108 -22.51 21.85 4.90
N LEU A 109 -21.22 21.85 4.53
CA LEU A 109 -20.28 22.94 4.80
C LEU A 109 -20.64 24.25 4.06
N VAL A 110 -21.39 24.18 2.96
CA VAL A 110 -21.77 25.32 2.13
C VAL A 110 -23.28 25.45 2.09
N ASN A 111 -23.80 26.55 2.63
CA ASN A 111 -25.22 26.89 2.55
C ASN A 111 -25.48 27.83 1.37
N PHE A 112 -25.91 27.26 0.25
CA PHE A 112 -26.21 28.03 -0.98
C PHE A 112 -27.38 29.01 -0.81
N ALA A 113 -28.33 28.73 0.08
CA ALA A 113 -29.42 29.67 0.37
C ALA A 113 -28.89 30.94 1.05
N ARG A 114 -27.98 30.78 2.02
CA ARG A 114 -27.30 31.90 2.66
C ARG A 114 -26.41 32.66 1.68
N LYS A 115 -25.69 31.96 0.80
CA LYS A 115 -24.85 32.60 -0.23
C LYS A 115 -25.68 33.49 -1.17
N ARG A 116 -26.83 33.01 -1.67
CA ARG A 116 -27.71 33.80 -2.55
C ARG A 116 -28.29 35.04 -1.87
N GLN A 117 -28.59 34.96 -0.57
CA GLN A 117 -29.06 36.12 0.20
C GLN A 117 -28.01 37.23 0.23
N LEU A 118 -26.75 36.88 0.52
CA LEU A 118 -25.64 37.83 0.54
C LEU A 118 -25.37 38.43 -0.86
N GLU A 119 -25.35 37.62 -1.90
CA GLU A 119 -25.17 38.12 -3.28
C GLU A 119 -26.31 39.05 -3.72
N GLY A 120 -27.56 38.77 -3.30
CA GLY A 120 -28.71 39.63 -3.56
C GLY A 120 -28.65 40.97 -2.81
N GLU A 121 -28.11 40.98 -1.60
CA GLU A 121 -27.88 42.19 -0.81
C GLU A 121 -26.76 43.06 -1.42
N GLU A 122 -25.66 42.45 -1.85
CA GLU A 122 -24.56 43.15 -2.53
C GLU A 122 -24.98 43.71 -3.90
N ALA A 123 -25.77 42.96 -4.68
CA ALA A 123 -26.30 43.45 -5.95
C ALA A 123 -27.24 44.66 -5.75
N ARG A 124 -28.01 44.69 -4.67
CA ARG A 124 -28.84 45.86 -4.29
C ARG A 124 -28.00 47.03 -3.79
N ALA A 125 -26.85 46.77 -3.20
CA ALA A 125 -25.88 47.76 -2.76
C ALA A 125 -24.97 48.28 -3.91
N GLY A 126 -25.15 47.79 -5.15
CA GLY A 126 -24.37 48.19 -6.32
C GLY A 126 -22.95 47.61 -6.36
N GLY A 127 -22.66 46.58 -5.56
CA GLY A 127 -21.38 45.87 -5.57
C GLY A 127 -21.27 44.89 -6.73
N PRO A 128 -20.07 44.67 -7.31
CA PRO A 128 -19.87 43.65 -8.33
C PRO A 128 -20.11 42.24 -7.74
N PRO A 129 -20.68 41.29 -8.52
CA PRO A 129 -20.93 39.95 -8.03
C PRO A 129 -19.60 39.28 -7.61
N LEU A 130 -19.54 38.73 -6.40
CA LEU A 130 -18.38 38.05 -5.82
C LEU A 130 -17.76 36.97 -6.73
N GLY A 131 -18.56 36.37 -7.64
CA GLY A 131 -18.08 35.38 -8.61
C GLY A 131 -17.32 35.92 -9.82
N ALA A 132 -17.35 37.23 -10.09
CA ALA A 132 -16.70 37.84 -11.25
C ALA A 132 -15.23 38.23 -11.01
N GLN A 133 -14.73 38.14 -9.78
CA GLN A 133 -13.38 38.58 -9.42
C GLN A 133 -12.27 37.54 -9.73
N GLY A 134 -12.62 36.41 -10.36
CA GLY A 134 -11.71 35.30 -10.64
C GLY A 134 -11.65 34.87 -12.10
N ALA A 135 -12.03 35.73 -13.06
CA ALA A 135 -11.76 35.48 -14.48
C ALA A 135 -10.25 35.69 -14.70
N TRP A 136 -9.48 34.61 -14.59
CA TRP A 136 -8.08 34.57 -14.98
C TRP A 136 -7.98 35.07 -16.41
N ALA A 137 -7.34 36.22 -16.58
CA ALA A 137 -6.90 36.69 -17.87
C ALA A 137 -5.88 35.67 -18.39
N GLU A 138 -6.33 34.79 -19.29
CA GLU A 138 -5.42 34.08 -20.18
C GLU A 138 -4.84 35.16 -21.11
N GLU A 139 -3.69 35.70 -20.72
CA GLU A 139 -2.77 36.35 -21.64
C GLU A 139 -2.29 35.27 -22.63
N GLU A 140 -2.77 35.34 -23.86
CA GLU A 140 -2.18 34.62 -24.99
C GLU A 140 -0.81 35.21 -25.32
N GLU A 141 0.22 34.37 -25.30
CA GLU A 141 1.52 34.59 -25.95
C GLU A 141 1.72 33.56 -27.07
#